data_AF-A0AAD9XH74-F1
#
_entry.id   AF-A0AAD9XH74-F1
#
_cell.length_a   1.000
_cell.length_b   1.000
_cell.length_c   1.000
_cell.angle_alpha   90.00
_cell.angle_beta   90.00
_cell.angle_gamma   90.00
#
_symmetry.space_group_name_H-M   'P 1'
#
loop_
_entity.id
_entity.type
_entity.pdbx_description
1 polymer ?
#
loop_
_entity_poly.entity_id
_entity_poly.type
_entity_poly.pdbx_seq_one_letter_code
_entity_poly.pdbx_strand_id
1 'polypeptide(L)'
;MTGNDFRFFLSSDINLPVTFRVDRLEGTLSSTKSSDSGIDSTTEDRRPELYVECALYIDGAPFGLPTRTRLESMGPSYYWNELITLSTKYRDLTAHAQLALTVWDVSCGRDEGLVGGATVLLFNSKMQLKTGKLKLRLWPGKEADGSLPTATPGKVPRNERGELERLEKLVNNYEWGQIQRVDWLDRLTFKAMERIKELESCKNGNSYLYLVVDFCSFEHRVVFQVVPVCKSQANFLLPAPIASTNELVTVWDPEVGKINPSEHKQLKLARSLTRGIIDRDLKPSSNEQKSIQRILKYPPTRTLSGDEKQLLWKFRFSLTSEKRALTKFLRSVEWSDVQEAKQALELMGRWVMIDVCDALELLSPVFESEEVRAYAVRVLQRADDEELQCYLLQLVEALRFERSEKSRLSQFLVERSSRNIELASFLRWYVTVELGEPVLTKHFYSTHEILEKRVKKLAPTEYGEDGSILWQSLVCQTELVAQLGTITREVGAVRGSTQKKIEKLRQLLSSLLSELTYFEEPVRSLLAQVF
;
A
#
# COMPACT_ATOMS: atom_id res chain seq x y z
N MET A 1 -23.34 16.90 10.85
CA MET A 1 -23.16 15.44 10.64
C MET A 1 -21.77 15.23 10.10
N THR A 2 -20.82 14.98 10.98
CA THR A 2 -19.42 14.69 10.64
C THR A 2 -19.36 13.30 10.02
N GLY A 3 -18.80 13.19 8.82
CA GLY A 3 -18.51 11.89 8.22
C GLY A 3 -17.60 11.11 9.16
N ASN A 4 -18.08 9.98 9.67
CA ASN A 4 -17.20 9.04 10.37
C ASN A 4 -16.30 8.41 9.31
N ASP A 5 -15.11 8.97 9.11
CA ASP A 5 -14.03 8.28 8.43
C ASP A 5 -13.78 6.96 9.16
N PHE A 6 -14.14 5.85 8.52
CA PHE A 6 -13.89 4.52 9.06
C PHE A 6 -12.39 4.23 9.00
N ARG A 7 -11.69 4.54 10.09
CA ARG A 7 -10.28 4.19 10.28
C ARG A 7 -10.18 2.70 10.68
N PHE A 8 -9.35 1.94 9.97
CA PHE A 8 -9.04 0.54 10.26
C PHE A 8 -7.55 0.29 10.04
N PHE A 9 -6.99 -0.73 10.70
CA PHE A 9 -5.63 -1.20 10.48
C PHE A 9 -5.66 -2.45 9.61
N LEU A 10 -4.69 -2.59 8.70
CA LEU A 10 -4.48 -3.85 7.98
C LEU A 10 -3.57 -4.76 8.80
N SER A 11 -3.83 -6.07 8.79
CA SER A 11 -2.98 -7.05 9.49
C SER A 11 -1.52 -6.97 9.04
N SER A 12 -1.26 -6.69 7.75
CA SER A 12 0.06 -6.50 7.15
C SER A 12 0.87 -5.36 7.76
N ASP A 13 0.18 -4.31 8.21
CA ASP A 13 0.79 -3.08 8.69
C ASP A 13 1.25 -3.22 10.15
N ILE A 14 0.73 -4.23 10.86
CA ILE A 14 1.01 -4.47 12.27
C ILE A 14 2.28 -5.32 12.42
N ASN A 15 3.38 -4.67 12.79
CA ASN A 15 4.67 -5.31 13.06
C ASN A 15 4.84 -5.71 14.54
N LEU A 16 3.75 -6.08 15.22
CA LEU A 16 3.75 -6.52 16.62
C LEU A 16 3.63 -8.05 16.69
N PRO A 17 4.24 -8.71 17.70
CA PRO A 17 4.02 -10.13 17.94
C PRO A 17 2.55 -10.39 18.33
N VAL A 18 2.06 -11.58 18.01
CA VAL A 18 0.72 -12.02 18.39
C VAL A 18 0.71 -12.29 19.89
N THR A 19 -0.12 -11.54 20.60
CA THR A 19 -0.24 -11.59 22.06
C THR A 19 -1.69 -11.79 22.47
N PHE A 20 -1.91 -12.63 23.47
CA PHE A 20 -3.21 -12.87 24.08
C PHE A 20 -3.01 -13.29 25.53
N ARG A 21 -4.04 -13.12 26.35
CA ARG A 21 -3.99 -13.43 27.78
C ARG A 21 -4.89 -14.61 28.11
N VAL A 22 -4.33 -15.63 28.75
CA VAL A 22 -5.10 -16.76 29.29
C VAL A 22 -5.57 -16.35 30.68
N ASP A 23 -6.89 -16.16 30.84
CA ASP A 23 -7.46 -15.56 32.06
C ASP A 23 -7.75 -16.64 33.11
N ARG A 24 -8.76 -17.49 32.85
CA ARG A 24 -9.24 -18.49 33.81
C ARG A 24 -9.93 -19.69 33.17
N LEU A 25 -10.04 -20.77 33.94
CA LEU A 25 -10.88 -21.93 33.65
C LEU A 25 -12.20 -21.84 34.41
N GLU A 26 -13.33 -21.89 33.70
CA GLU A 26 -14.68 -21.98 34.28
C GLU A 26 -15.24 -23.41 34.09
N GLY A 27 -15.74 -24.02 35.16
CA GLY A 27 -16.41 -25.33 35.13
C GLY A 27 -15.94 -26.24 36.26
N THR A 28 -16.66 -27.34 36.49
CA THR A 28 -16.28 -28.33 37.49
C THR A 28 -15.45 -29.44 36.86
N LEU A 29 -14.19 -29.58 37.30
CA LEU A 29 -13.36 -30.72 36.93
C LEU A 29 -13.94 -31.98 37.59
N SER A 30 -14.20 -33.00 36.79
CA SER A 30 -14.57 -34.31 37.32
C SER A 30 -13.31 -34.96 37.86
N SER A 31 -13.25 -35.21 39.18
CA SER A 31 -12.16 -35.98 39.78
C SER A 31 -12.13 -37.37 39.15
N THR A 32 -11.04 -37.68 38.45
CA THR A 32 -10.79 -38.99 37.87
C THR A 32 -10.54 -39.96 39.01
N LYS A 33 -11.58 -40.70 39.44
CA LYS A 33 -11.38 -41.89 40.27
C LYS A 33 -10.64 -42.91 39.41
N SER A 34 -9.38 -43.18 39.74
CA SER A 34 -8.63 -44.30 39.17
C SER A 34 -9.32 -45.61 39.58
N SER A 35 -9.98 -46.25 38.62
CA SER A 35 -10.33 -47.65 38.72
C SER A 35 -9.13 -48.48 38.25
N ASP A 36 -8.14 -48.72 39.12
CA ASP A 36 -7.70 -50.08 39.44
C ASP A 36 -6.51 -50.14 40.42
N SER A 37 -6.51 -51.25 41.17
CA SER A 37 -5.49 -51.78 42.09
C SER A 37 -5.45 -51.19 43.50
N GLY A 38 -5.94 -52.02 44.43
CA GLY A 38 -5.91 -51.80 45.87
C GLY A 38 -4.50 -51.84 46.46
N ILE A 39 -4.30 -50.97 47.45
CA ILE A 39 -3.68 -51.19 48.77
C ILE A 39 -3.74 -49.82 49.48
N ASP A 40 -4.18 -49.84 50.73
CA ASP A 40 -4.39 -48.69 51.63
C ASP A 40 -3.17 -47.75 51.76
N SER A 41 -3.40 -46.43 51.66
CA SER A 41 -3.09 -45.45 52.72
C SER A 41 -3.32 -44.00 52.23
N THR A 42 -4.11 -43.23 53.01
CA THR A 42 -4.34 -41.77 52.93
C THR A 42 -4.79 -41.22 51.56
N THR A 43 -6.11 -41.15 51.34
CA THR A 43 -6.71 -40.30 50.31
C THR A 43 -6.52 -38.82 50.68
N GLU A 44 -5.32 -38.28 50.43
CA GLU A 44 -5.22 -36.84 50.22
C GLU A 44 -5.89 -36.55 48.86
N ASP A 45 -6.96 -35.75 48.88
CA ASP A 45 -7.56 -35.17 47.67
C ASP A 45 -6.47 -34.41 46.91
N ARG A 46 -5.79 -35.09 45.99
CA ARG A 46 -4.74 -34.50 45.18
C ARG A 46 -5.40 -33.51 44.22
N ARG A 47 -5.15 -32.23 44.44
CA ARG A 47 -5.71 -31.16 43.60
C ARG A 47 -5.04 -31.23 42.21
N PRO A 48 -5.81 -31.09 41.12
CA PRO A 48 -5.23 -31.04 39.78
C PRO A 48 -4.29 -29.85 39.66
N GLU A 49 -3.11 -30.06 39.07
CA GLU A 49 -2.16 -28.97 38.79
C GLU A 49 -2.20 -28.72 37.29
N LEU A 50 -2.75 -27.57 36.89
CA LEU A 50 -3.10 -27.33 35.49
C LEU A 50 -2.19 -26.30 34.82
N TYR A 51 -1.85 -26.57 33.57
CA TYR A 51 -1.25 -25.59 32.67
C TYR A 51 -1.93 -25.63 31.30
N VAL A 52 -1.82 -24.53 30.55
CA VAL A 52 -2.37 -24.40 29.20
C VAL A 52 -1.23 -24.33 28.20
N GLU A 53 -1.23 -25.24 27.24
CA GLU A 53 -0.35 -25.20 26.07
C GLU A 53 -1.05 -24.50 24.91
N CYS A 54 -0.37 -23.51 24.34
CA CYS A 54 -0.87 -22.68 23.25
C CYS A 54 -0.02 -22.91 22.00
N ALA A 55 -0.65 -23.43 20.93
CA ALA A 55 0.00 -23.66 19.65
C ALA A 55 -0.71 -22.86 18.54
N LEU A 56 0.06 -22.26 17.63
CA LEU A 56 -0.47 -21.59 16.45
C LEU A 56 -0.44 -22.55 15.27
N TYR A 57 -1.54 -22.62 14.52
CA TYR A 57 -1.63 -23.37 13.28
C TYR A 57 -1.94 -22.41 12.13
N ILE A 58 -1.18 -22.51 11.04
CA ILE A 58 -1.38 -21.75 9.81
C ILE A 58 -1.72 -22.75 8.71
N ASP A 59 -2.91 -22.60 8.13
CA ASP A 59 -3.41 -23.43 7.02
C ASP A 59 -3.29 -24.95 7.26
N GLY A 60 -3.47 -25.38 8.51
CA GLY A 60 -3.41 -26.79 8.91
C GLY A 60 -2.06 -27.28 9.43
N ALA A 61 -1.00 -26.49 9.31
CA ALA A 61 0.34 -26.85 9.79
C ALA A 61 0.69 -26.13 11.10
N PRO A 62 1.33 -26.80 12.07
CA PRO A 62 1.81 -26.14 13.29
C PRO A 62 2.89 -25.12 12.92
N PHE A 63 2.74 -23.90 13.41
CA PHE A 63 3.61 -22.77 13.11
C PHE A 63 4.24 -22.23 14.40
N GLY A 64 5.58 -22.31 14.45
CA GLY A 64 6.34 -21.91 15.63
C GLY A 64 6.36 -22.96 16.74
N LEU A 65 6.87 -22.56 17.91
CA LEU A 65 6.95 -23.41 19.09
C LEU A 65 5.69 -23.22 19.96
N PRO A 66 5.14 -24.29 20.55
CA PRO A 66 4.06 -24.16 21.52
C PRO A 66 4.55 -23.43 22.77
N THR A 67 3.74 -22.52 23.28
CA THR A 67 4.02 -21.75 24.50
C THR A 67 3.11 -22.22 25.62
N ARG A 68 3.66 -22.44 26.82
CA ARG A 68 2.92 -22.93 27.99
C ARG A 68 2.73 -21.83 29.01
N THR A 69 1.58 -21.82 29.69
CA THR A 69 1.38 -20.99 30.88
C THR A 69 2.12 -21.58 32.08
N ARG A 70 2.19 -20.81 33.16
CA ARG A 70 2.59 -21.30 34.48
C ARG A 70 1.63 -22.39 34.97
N LEU A 71 2.18 -23.28 35.79
CA LEU A 71 1.42 -24.29 36.49
C LEU A 71 0.64 -23.64 37.63
N GLU A 72 -0.68 -23.88 37.67
CA GLU A 72 -1.55 -23.37 38.72
C GLU A 72 -2.14 -24.51 39.55
N SER A 73 -1.98 -24.39 40.87
CA SER A 73 -2.43 -25.39 41.86
C SER A 73 -3.39 -24.79 42.91
N MET A 74 -3.75 -23.49 42.79
CA MET A 74 -4.48 -22.75 43.82
C MET A 74 -5.96 -22.50 43.47
N GLY A 75 -6.84 -23.33 44.03
CA GLY A 75 -8.25 -22.99 44.28
C GLY A 75 -9.30 -23.69 43.39
N PRO A 76 -10.60 -23.53 43.70
CA PRO A 76 -11.70 -24.19 42.99
C PRO A 76 -11.93 -23.65 41.56
N SER A 77 -11.29 -22.54 41.20
CA SER A 77 -11.23 -21.99 39.85
C SER A 77 -9.80 -21.59 39.53
N TYR A 78 -9.27 -22.07 38.40
CA TYR A 78 -7.89 -21.81 37.98
C TYR A 78 -7.82 -20.43 37.33
N TYR A 79 -6.93 -19.57 37.82
CA TYR A 79 -6.67 -18.24 37.27
C TYR A 79 -5.20 -18.11 36.92
N TRP A 80 -4.89 -17.96 35.64
CA TRP A 80 -3.52 -17.73 35.18
C TRP A 80 -3.25 -16.23 35.01
N ASN A 81 -4.20 -15.49 34.43
CA ASN A 81 -4.07 -14.08 34.06
C ASN A 81 -2.72 -13.76 33.38
N GLU A 82 -2.22 -14.69 32.57
CA GLU A 82 -0.87 -14.65 32.00
C GLU A 82 -0.91 -14.20 30.53
N LEU A 83 -0.08 -13.22 30.19
CA LEU A 83 0.07 -12.74 28.82
C LEU A 83 1.05 -13.63 28.06
N ILE A 84 0.54 -14.38 27.09
CA ILE A 84 1.31 -15.22 26.20
C ILE A 84 1.67 -14.43 24.95
N THR A 85 2.96 -14.47 24.58
CA THR A 85 3.50 -13.86 23.35
C THR A 85 4.02 -14.96 22.45
N LEU A 86 3.46 -15.06 21.24
CA LEU A 86 3.94 -15.97 20.22
C LEU A 86 5.11 -15.35 19.45
N SER A 87 5.97 -16.20 18.88
CA SER A 87 7.08 -15.76 18.03
C SER A 87 6.65 -15.17 16.68
N THR A 88 5.37 -15.32 16.33
CA THR A 88 4.76 -14.86 15.06
C THR A 88 4.22 -13.45 15.20
N LYS A 89 4.31 -12.64 14.13
CA LYS A 89 3.73 -11.30 14.09
C LYS A 89 2.37 -11.28 13.41
N TYR A 90 1.54 -10.28 13.72
CA TYR A 90 0.22 -10.13 13.09
C TYR A 90 0.27 -10.01 11.56
N ARG A 91 1.36 -9.47 11.00
CA ARG A 91 1.60 -9.39 9.55
C ARG A 91 1.85 -10.73 8.85
N ASP A 92 2.28 -11.73 9.60
CA ASP A 92 2.66 -13.04 9.05
C ASP A 92 1.49 -14.04 9.12
N LEU A 93 0.38 -13.67 9.77
CA LEU A 93 -0.81 -14.51 9.89
C LEU A 93 -1.57 -14.59 8.57
N THR A 94 -2.13 -15.76 8.26
CA THR A 94 -3.05 -15.96 7.14
C THR A 94 -4.51 -15.81 7.59
N ALA A 95 -5.43 -15.72 6.62
CA ALA A 95 -6.88 -15.68 6.85
C ALA A 95 -7.40 -16.84 7.70
N HIS A 96 -6.76 -18.01 7.59
CA HIS A 96 -7.16 -19.25 8.27
C HIS A 96 -6.25 -19.59 9.45
N ALA A 97 -5.48 -18.62 9.98
CA ALA A 97 -4.69 -18.82 11.18
C ALA A 97 -5.58 -19.20 12.38
N GLN A 98 -5.22 -20.29 13.05
CA GLN A 98 -5.94 -20.89 14.17
C GLN A 98 -5.04 -20.93 15.41
N LEU A 99 -5.62 -20.57 16.55
CA LEU A 99 -4.99 -20.75 17.86
C LEU A 99 -5.59 -22.01 18.51
N ALA A 100 -4.73 -22.99 18.77
CA ALA A 100 -5.04 -24.24 19.46
C ALA A 100 -4.58 -24.13 20.92
N LEU A 101 -5.47 -24.46 21.86
CA LEU A 101 -5.26 -24.34 23.30
C LEU A 101 -5.60 -25.68 23.95
N THR A 102 -4.63 -26.32 24.57
CA THR A 102 -4.79 -27.62 25.25
C THR A 102 -4.52 -27.46 26.73
N VAL A 103 -5.42 -27.94 27.58
CA VAL A 103 -5.26 -27.92 29.04
C VAL A 103 -4.77 -29.29 29.51
N TRP A 104 -3.68 -29.27 30.29
CA TRP A 104 -2.99 -30.45 30.80
C TRP A 104 -3.01 -30.47 32.33
N ASP A 105 -3.14 -31.65 32.91
CA ASP A 105 -3.07 -31.93 34.34
C ASP A 105 -1.81 -32.74 34.67
N VAL A 106 -0.95 -32.18 35.51
CA VAL A 106 0.36 -32.76 35.86
C VAL A 106 0.27 -33.62 37.15
N SER A 107 -0.89 -33.66 37.80
CA SER A 107 -1.06 -34.42 39.05
C SER A 107 -0.99 -35.95 38.87
N CYS A 108 -1.13 -36.44 37.63
CA CYS A 108 -1.04 -37.85 37.25
C CYS A 108 0.42 -38.23 36.91
N GLY A 109 1.17 -38.71 37.90
CA GLY A 109 2.64 -38.86 37.85
C GLY A 109 3.27 -39.87 36.87
N ARG A 110 2.67 -40.21 35.72
CA ARG A 110 3.37 -40.93 34.63
C ARG A 110 3.08 -40.42 33.21
N ASP A 111 1.89 -39.92 32.91
CA ASP A 111 1.55 -39.28 31.63
C ASP A 111 0.77 -37.98 31.96
N GLU A 112 1.08 -36.87 31.27
CA GLU A 112 0.34 -35.62 31.44
C GLU A 112 -1.15 -35.89 31.15
N GLY A 113 -2.01 -35.69 32.15
CA GLY A 113 -3.44 -35.97 32.06
C GLY A 113 -4.11 -34.94 31.16
N LEU A 114 -4.53 -35.36 29.97
CA LEU A 114 -5.22 -34.48 29.03
C LEU A 114 -6.61 -34.11 29.55
N VAL A 115 -6.79 -32.85 29.95
CA VAL A 115 -8.09 -32.33 30.40
C VAL A 115 -8.98 -32.03 29.20
N GLY A 116 -8.43 -31.35 28.19
CA GLY A 116 -9.12 -31.10 26.93
C GLY A 116 -8.59 -29.92 26.12
N GLY A 117 -8.95 -29.89 24.84
CA GLY A 117 -8.47 -28.93 23.85
C GLY A 117 -9.57 -28.07 23.24
N ALA A 118 -9.20 -26.89 22.77
CA ALA A 118 -10.05 -25.98 22.01
C ALA A 118 -9.25 -25.22 20.95
N THR A 119 -9.81 -25.13 19.74
CA THR A 119 -9.23 -24.40 18.62
C THR A 119 -10.12 -23.24 18.20
N VAL A 120 -9.52 -22.07 17.96
CA VAL A 120 -10.22 -20.86 17.54
C VAL A 120 -9.50 -20.16 16.38
N LEU A 121 -10.24 -19.84 15.31
CA LEU A 121 -9.73 -18.98 14.24
C LEU A 121 -9.44 -17.57 14.76
N LEU A 122 -8.29 -16.99 14.43
CA LEU A 122 -7.96 -15.62 14.82
C LEU A 122 -8.81 -14.59 14.05
N PHE A 123 -9.17 -14.88 12.80
CA PHE A 123 -10.04 -14.04 11.99
C PHE A 123 -11.48 -14.57 11.98
N ASN A 124 -12.45 -13.66 11.87
CA ASN A 124 -13.86 -13.98 11.70
C ASN A 124 -14.21 -14.19 10.21
N SER A 125 -15.44 -14.61 9.91
CA SER A 125 -15.91 -14.79 8.53
C SER A 125 -15.97 -13.48 7.70
N LYS A 126 -15.83 -12.33 8.35
CA LYS A 126 -15.72 -11.00 7.73
C LYS A 126 -14.26 -10.55 7.60
N MET A 127 -13.30 -11.45 7.80
CA MET A 127 -11.85 -11.18 7.73
C MET A 127 -11.37 -10.13 8.75
N GLN A 128 -12.05 -9.99 9.88
CA GLN A 128 -11.63 -9.11 10.96
C GLN A 128 -10.99 -9.93 12.08
N LEU A 129 -9.91 -9.40 12.65
CA LEU A 129 -9.25 -10.01 13.81
C LEU A 129 -10.23 -10.03 14.98
N LYS A 130 -10.32 -11.17 15.67
CA LYS A 130 -11.08 -11.29 16.91
C LYS A 130 -10.34 -10.55 18.02
N THR A 131 -11.07 -9.75 18.79
CA THR A 131 -10.55 -8.94 19.90
C THR A 131 -11.42 -9.13 21.14
N GLY A 132 -10.85 -8.84 22.32
CA GLY A 132 -11.54 -8.92 23.59
C GLY A 132 -11.65 -10.34 24.15
N LYS A 133 -12.49 -10.48 25.17
CA LYS A 133 -12.65 -11.74 25.92
C LYS A 133 -13.53 -12.71 25.14
N LEU A 134 -12.99 -13.91 24.92
CA LEU A 134 -13.68 -15.03 24.30
C LEU A 134 -13.74 -16.22 25.25
N LYS A 135 -14.94 -16.77 25.41
CA LYS A 135 -15.15 -18.02 26.14
C LYS A 135 -15.09 -19.21 25.19
N LEU A 136 -14.11 -20.10 25.38
CA LEU A 136 -13.87 -21.28 24.54
C LEU A 136 -14.29 -22.55 25.27
N ARG A 137 -15.12 -23.39 24.66
CA ARG A 137 -15.49 -24.70 25.21
C ARG A 137 -14.35 -25.70 24.98
N LEU A 138 -13.91 -26.36 26.05
CA LEU A 138 -12.93 -27.44 25.99
C LEU A 138 -13.61 -28.77 25.68
N TRP A 139 -12.96 -29.56 24.82
CA TRP A 139 -13.39 -30.91 24.48
C TRP A 139 -12.65 -31.91 25.37
N PRO A 140 -13.35 -32.62 26.28
CA PRO A 140 -12.68 -33.47 27.27
C PRO A 140 -11.92 -34.62 26.60
N GLY A 141 -10.67 -34.84 27.03
CA GLY A 141 -9.82 -35.94 26.56
C GLY A 141 -9.41 -35.86 25.08
N LYS A 142 -9.50 -34.69 24.44
CA LYS A 142 -9.04 -34.46 23.06
C LYS A 142 -8.07 -33.29 22.99
N GLU A 143 -6.94 -33.46 22.33
CA GLU A 143 -5.98 -32.37 22.07
C GLU A 143 -6.53 -31.38 21.04
N ALA A 144 -6.13 -30.12 21.15
CA ALA A 144 -6.54 -29.09 20.21
C ALA A 144 -5.88 -29.31 18.84
N ASP A 145 -6.70 -29.45 17.80
CA ASP A 145 -6.23 -29.71 16.44
C ASP A 145 -6.27 -28.46 15.56
N GLY A 146 -5.32 -28.35 14.62
CA GLY A 146 -5.25 -27.28 13.63
C GLY A 146 -5.96 -27.58 12.31
N SER A 147 -6.74 -28.67 12.23
CA SER A 147 -7.29 -29.14 10.95
C SER A 147 -8.40 -28.20 10.41
N LEU A 148 -8.65 -28.24 9.11
CA LEU A 148 -9.70 -27.46 8.44
C LEU A 148 -10.71 -28.43 7.82
N PRO A 149 -11.85 -28.76 8.47
CA PRO A 149 -12.41 -28.22 9.73
C PRO A 149 -11.91 -28.90 11.01
N THR A 150 -11.76 -28.13 12.10
CA THR A 150 -11.22 -28.60 13.39
C THR A 150 -12.15 -29.59 14.10
N ALA A 151 -11.59 -30.65 14.67
CA ALA A 151 -12.28 -31.60 15.54
C ALA A 151 -12.61 -31.03 16.93
N THR A 152 -11.89 -30.00 17.39
CA THR A 152 -12.12 -29.33 18.69
C THR A 152 -12.50 -27.85 18.54
N PRO A 153 -13.66 -27.50 17.94
CA PRO A 153 -14.05 -26.10 17.79
C PRO A 153 -14.32 -25.45 19.16
N GLY A 154 -13.58 -24.39 19.49
CA GLY A 154 -13.75 -23.67 20.76
C GLY A 154 -15.02 -22.82 20.82
N LYS A 155 -15.57 -22.40 19.67
CA LYS A 155 -16.87 -21.71 19.60
C LYS A 155 -18.01 -22.71 19.43
N VAL A 156 -19.03 -22.59 20.27
CA VAL A 156 -20.20 -23.48 20.29
C VAL A 156 -20.93 -23.46 18.93
N PRO A 157 -21.30 -24.63 18.37
CA PRO A 157 -22.05 -24.74 17.11
C PRO A 157 -23.38 -23.96 17.15
N ARG A 158 -23.87 -23.50 15.98
CA ARG A 158 -25.08 -22.65 15.85
C ARG A 158 -26.34 -23.20 16.52
N ASN A 159 -26.45 -24.51 16.65
CA ASN A 159 -27.64 -25.19 17.16
C ASN A 159 -27.70 -25.24 18.70
N GLU A 160 -26.59 -24.97 19.39
CA GLU A 160 -26.47 -24.96 20.86
C GLU A 160 -26.30 -23.53 21.43
N ARG A 161 -26.49 -22.50 20.60
CA ARG A 161 -26.32 -21.08 20.99
C ARG A 161 -27.50 -20.60 21.83
N GLY A 162 -27.38 -20.73 23.14
CA GLY A 162 -28.33 -20.18 24.12
C GLY A 162 -28.23 -18.66 24.32
N GLU A 163 -28.88 -18.15 25.37
CA GLU A 163 -28.86 -16.72 25.73
C GLU A 163 -27.44 -16.26 26.15
N LEU A 164 -26.58 -17.17 26.63
CA LEU A 164 -25.17 -16.89 26.98
C LEU A 164 -24.36 -16.21 25.85
N GLU A 165 -24.46 -16.69 24.60
CA GLU A 165 -23.68 -16.10 23.48
C GLU A 165 -24.29 -14.76 23.03
N ARG A 166 -25.62 -14.59 23.16
CA ARG A 166 -26.29 -13.31 22.91
C ARG A 166 -25.80 -12.27 23.92
N LEU A 167 -25.71 -12.64 25.19
CA LEU A 167 -25.18 -11.79 26.26
C LEU A 167 -23.71 -11.45 26.03
N GLU A 168 -22.87 -12.41 25.61
CA GLU A 168 -21.46 -12.15 25.28
C GLU A 168 -21.30 -11.16 24.11
N LYS A 169 -22.14 -11.24 23.07
CA LYS A 169 -22.15 -10.25 21.98
C LYS A 169 -22.54 -8.86 22.47
N LEU A 170 -23.52 -8.76 23.37
CA LEU A 170 -23.97 -7.48 23.92
C LEU A 170 -22.90 -6.85 24.83
N VAL A 171 -22.18 -7.66 25.62
CA VAL A 171 -21.03 -7.21 26.43
C VAL A 171 -19.92 -6.70 25.52
N ASN A 172 -19.56 -7.44 24.47
CA ASN A 172 -18.55 -7.00 23.51
C ASN A 172 -18.97 -5.68 22.83
N ASN A 173 -20.25 -5.53 22.45
CA ASN A 173 -20.76 -4.28 21.90
C ASN A 173 -20.72 -3.10 22.89
N TYR A 174 -20.98 -3.37 24.18
CA TYR A 174 -20.83 -2.38 25.26
C TYR A 174 -19.37 -1.99 25.48
N GLU A 175 -18.45 -2.96 25.50
CA GLU A 175 -17.01 -2.73 25.61
C GLU A 175 -16.45 -1.96 24.41
N TRP A 176 -16.97 -2.20 23.20
CA TRP A 176 -16.66 -1.44 21.98
C TRP A 176 -17.30 -0.06 21.92
N GLY A 177 -18.09 0.34 22.92
CA GLY A 177 -18.75 1.65 22.97
C GLY A 177 -19.89 1.83 21.96
N GLN A 178 -20.42 0.73 21.41
CA GLN A 178 -21.61 0.78 20.54
C GLN A 178 -22.91 0.94 21.33
N ILE A 179 -22.86 0.64 22.63
CA ILE A 179 -23.93 0.86 23.59
C ILE A 179 -23.50 2.01 24.50
N GLN A 180 -24.38 2.99 24.68
CA GLN A 180 -24.11 4.14 25.56
C GLN A 180 -23.99 3.69 27.01
N ARG A 181 -22.94 4.12 27.71
CA ARG A 181 -22.73 3.81 29.13
C ARG A 181 -23.70 4.61 29.99
N VAL A 182 -24.40 3.91 30.88
CA VAL A 182 -25.35 4.49 31.84
C VAL A 182 -25.15 3.80 33.18
N ASP A 183 -24.30 4.38 34.04
CA ASP A 183 -23.76 3.72 35.23
C ASP A 183 -24.78 3.02 36.14
N TRP A 184 -25.95 3.63 36.36
CA TRP A 184 -26.97 3.05 37.24
C TRP A 184 -27.68 1.86 36.59
N LEU A 185 -27.93 1.91 35.28
CA LEU A 185 -28.58 0.85 34.50
C LEU A 185 -27.59 -0.27 34.22
N ASP A 186 -26.33 0.07 33.94
CA ASP A 186 -25.24 -0.87 33.72
C ASP A 186 -25.05 -1.77 34.95
N ARG A 187 -25.06 -1.20 36.17
CA ARG A 187 -25.00 -1.99 37.42
C ARG A 187 -26.15 -2.98 37.57
N LEU A 188 -27.37 -2.59 37.20
CA LEU A 188 -28.55 -3.47 37.27
C LEU A 188 -28.54 -4.54 36.18
N THR A 189 -28.11 -4.18 34.97
CA THR A 189 -28.03 -5.09 33.82
C THR A 189 -26.91 -6.11 34.02
N PHE A 190 -25.71 -5.73 34.46
CA PHE A 190 -24.65 -6.70 34.80
C PHE A 190 -25.09 -7.67 35.90
N LYS A 191 -25.77 -7.19 36.94
CA LYS A 191 -26.34 -8.05 37.99
C LYS A 191 -27.44 -8.99 37.48
N ALA A 192 -28.26 -8.55 36.53
CA ALA A 192 -29.26 -9.40 35.88
C ALA A 192 -28.61 -10.44 34.94
N MET A 193 -27.56 -10.04 34.23
CA MET A 193 -26.77 -10.91 33.37
C MET A 193 -26.07 -12.02 34.14
N GLU A 194 -25.50 -11.71 35.31
CA GLU A 194 -24.92 -12.73 36.20
C GLU A 194 -25.96 -13.77 36.62
N ARG A 195 -27.17 -13.35 37.01
CA ARG A 195 -28.27 -14.26 37.34
C ARG A 195 -28.68 -15.13 36.15
N ILE A 196 -28.74 -14.58 34.94
CA ILE A 196 -29.05 -15.36 33.73
C ILE A 196 -27.93 -16.36 33.46
N LYS A 197 -26.66 -15.96 33.61
CA LYS A 197 -25.49 -16.83 33.45
C LYS A 197 -25.51 -18.00 34.45
N GLU A 198 -25.87 -17.72 35.71
CA GLU A 198 -26.04 -18.74 36.75
C GLU A 198 -27.18 -19.71 36.42
N LEU A 199 -28.34 -19.20 36.00
CA LEU A 199 -29.50 -20.01 35.62
C LEU A 199 -29.22 -20.93 34.41
N GLU A 200 -28.51 -20.43 33.40
CA GLU A 200 -28.11 -21.23 32.24
C GLU A 200 -27.01 -22.25 32.58
N SER A 201 -26.10 -21.91 33.51
CA SER A 201 -25.08 -22.85 34.01
C SER A 201 -25.73 -24.02 34.78
N CYS A 202 -26.80 -23.74 35.54
CA CYS A 202 -27.61 -24.77 36.21
C CYS A 202 -28.40 -25.65 35.24
N LYS A 203 -28.96 -25.08 34.16
CA LYS A 203 -29.73 -25.83 33.15
C LYS A 203 -28.87 -26.77 32.30
N ASN A 204 -27.64 -26.37 31.98
CA ASN A 204 -26.71 -27.15 31.17
C ASN A 204 -25.89 -28.16 32.01
N GLY A 205 -26.21 -28.29 33.30
CA GLY A 205 -25.65 -29.28 34.20
C GLY A 205 -24.13 -29.22 34.32
N ASN A 206 -23.51 -28.03 34.42
CA ASN A 206 -22.07 -27.81 34.72
C ASN A 206 -21.02 -28.71 34.03
N SER A 207 -21.38 -29.45 32.97
CA SER A 207 -20.62 -30.61 32.48
C SER A 207 -19.51 -30.23 31.50
N TYR A 208 -19.47 -28.96 31.09
CA TYR A 208 -18.50 -28.46 30.12
C TYR A 208 -17.53 -27.50 30.78
N LEU A 209 -16.25 -27.74 30.51
CA LEU A 209 -15.17 -26.84 30.88
C LEU A 209 -15.04 -25.74 29.82
N TYR A 210 -14.80 -24.52 30.28
CA TYR A 210 -14.60 -23.36 29.43
C TYR A 210 -13.31 -22.64 29.78
N LEU A 211 -12.48 -22.36 28.79
CA LEU A 211 -11.30 -21.54 28.93
C LEU A 211 -11.62 -20.11 28.47
N VAL A 212 -11.35 -19.12 29.33
CA VAL A 212 -11.53 -17.70 29.00
C VAL A 212 -10.19 -17.13 28.52
N VAL A 213 -10.17 -16.64 27.28
CA VAL A 213 -8.99 -16.05 26.64
C VAL A 213 -9.29 -14.62 26.20
N ASP A 214 -8.40 -13.70 26.50
CA ASP A 214 -8.52 -12.28 26.18
C ASP A 214 -7.55 -11.91 25.06
N PHE A 215 -8.09 -11.59 23.89
CA PHE A 215 -7.31 -11.20 22.70
C PHE A 215 -7.05 -9.70 22.70
N CYS A 216 -5.83 -9.30 22.32
CA CYS A 216 -5.45 -7.89 22.26
C CYS A 216 -6.42 -7.05 21.42
N SER A 217 -6.86 -5.93 22.00
CA SER A 217 -7.64 -4.92 21.32
C SER A 217 -6.73 -3.85 20.72
N PHE A 218 -7.12 -3.33 19.56
CA PHE A 218 -6.47 -2.21 18.89
C PHE A 218 -7.41 -1.00 18.91
N GLU A 219 -6.86 0.21 18.84
CA GLU A 219 -7.63 1.45 18.79
C GLU A 219 -8.65 1.46 17.64
N HIS A 220 -8.25 0.87 16.51
CA HIS A 220 -9.10 0.71 15.33
C HIS A 220 -9.20 -0.77 14.95
N ARG A 221 -10.27 -1.13 14.23
CA ARG A 221 -10.50 -2.53 13.81
C ARG A 221 -9.37 -3.02 12.91
N VAL A 222 -8.89 -4.23 13.17
CA VAL A 222 -7.89 -4.88 12.32
C VAL A 222 -8.58 -5.77 11.29
N VAL A 223 -8.31 -5.52 10.02
CA VAL A 223 -8.86 -6.27 8.88
C VAL A 223 -7.72 -7.03 8.20
N PHE A 224 -7.91 -8.31 7.94
CA PHE A 224 -7.01 -9.08 7.11
C PHE A 224 -7.10 -8.59 5.67
N GLN A 225 -5.95 -8.21 5.11
CA GLN A 225 -5.87 -7.83 3.71
C GLN A 225 -5.91 -9.09 2.85
N VAL A 226 -7.06 -9.41 2.26
CA VAL A 226 -7.05 -10.17 1.01
C VAL A 226 -6.52 -9.17 -0.02
N VAL A 227 -5.25 -9.28 -0.39
CA VAL A 227 -4.55 -8.32 -1.27
C VAL A 227 -5.48 -7.83 -2.40
N PRO A 228 -6.03 -6.60 -2.32
CA PRO A 228 -6.64 -5.96 -3.46
C PRO A 228 -5.51 -5.19 -4.13
N VAL A 229 -4.93 -5.73 -5.19
CA VAL A 229 -4.09 -4.91 -6.07
C VAL A 229 -5.05 -4.14 -6.97
N CYS A 230 -5.42 -2.94 -6.53
CA CYS A 230 -5.58 -1.71 -7.33
C CYS A 230 -6.30 -0.65 -6.49
N LYS A 231 -5.63 0.49 -6.30
CA LYS A 231 -6.30 1.74 -5.94
C LYS A 231 -7.08 2.23 -7.16
N SER A 232 -8.32 1.78 -7.33
CA SER A 232 -9.40 2.58 -7.88
C SER A 232 -10.72 2.00 -7.39
N GLN A 233 -11.68 2.87 -7.09
CA GLN A 233 -13.03 2.49 -6.65
C GLN A 233 -13.64 1.41 -7.56
N ALA A 234 -13.88 0.22 -7.02
CA ALA A 234 -14.93 -0.69 -7.47
C ALA A 234 -15.19 -1.73 -6.37
N ASN A 235 -16.47 -1.94 -6.06
CA ASN A 235 -16.96 -2.81 -5.01
C ASN A 235 -16.54 -4.27 -5.20
N PHE A 236 -16.24 -4.94 -4.09
CA PHE A 236 -16.04 -6.38 -4.00
C PHE A 236 -17.27 -7.14 -4.51
N LEU A 237 -17.14 -7.84 -5.63
CA LEU A 237 -17.97 -9.00 -5.96
C LEU A 237 -17.02 -10.19 -6.09
N LEU A 238 -17.16 -11.15 -5.17
CA LEU A 238 -16.62 -12.50 -5.34
C LEU A 238 -17.18 -13.07 -6.65
N PRO A 239 -16.38 -13.74 -7.50
CA PRO A 239 -16.93 -14.43 -8.64
C PRO A 239 -17.91 -15.50 -8.14
N ALA A 240 -19.17 -15.41 -8.59
CA ALA A 240 -20.16 -16.44 -8.37
C ALA A 240 -19.65 -17.77 -8.96
N PRO A 241 -20.00 -18.94 -8.38
CA PRO A 241 -19.64 -20.23 -8.95
C PRO A 241 -20.17 -20.28 -10.39
N ILE A 242 -19.29 -20.66 -11.32
CA ILE A 242 -19.59 -20.78 -12.75
C ILE A 242 -20.64 -21.88 -12.89
N ALA A 243 -21.91 -21.51 -12.81
CA ALA A 243 -23.00 -22.34 -13.28
C ALA A 243 -22.90 -22.38 -14.80
N SER A 244 -23.00 -23.59 -15.36
CA SER A 244 -22.93 -23.88 -16.78
C SER A 244 -24.06 -23.22 -17.56
N THR A 245 -23.93 -21.94 -17.87
CA THR A 245 -24.69 -21.25 -18.91
C THR A 245 -23.70 -20.80 -19.99
N ASN A 246 -24.04 -21.01 -21.26
CA ASN A 246 -23.25 -20.57 -22.42
C ASN A 246 -23.31 -19.03 -22.59
N GLU A 247 -23.05 -18.29 -21.51
CA GLU A 247 -22.94 -16.84 -21.51
C GLU A 247 -21.48 -16.42 -21.44
N LEU A 248 -21.10 -15.42 -22.21
CA LEU A 248 -19.78 -14.80 -22.13
C LEU A 248 -19.65 -14.11 -20.77
N VAL A 249 -18.83 -14.67 -19.88
CA VAL A 249 -18.53 -14.10 -18.57
C VAL A 249 -17.20 -13.36 -18.62
N THR A 250 -17.19 -12.11 -18.16
CA THR A 250 -15.94 -11.35 -17.94
C THR A 250 -15.24 -11.91 -16.71
N VAL A 251 -14.24 -12.76 -16.92
CA VAL A 251 -13.38 -13.27 -15.85
C VAL A 251 -12.36 -12.19 -15.51
N TRP A 252 -12.44 -11.64 -14.31
CA TRP A 252 -11.40 -10.79 -13.75
C TRP A 252 -10.25 -11.68 -13.27
N ASP A 253 -9.13 -11.63 -13.97
CA ASP A 253 -7.88 -12.24 -13.51
C ASP A 253 -7.08 -11.21 -12.68
N PRO A 254 -7.01 -11.36 -11.35
CA PRO A 254 -6.28 -10.44 -10.48
C PRO A 254 -4.76 -10.52 -10.64
N GLU A 255 -4.24 -11.43 -11.47
CA GLU A 255 -2.81 -11.59 -11.76
C GLU A 255 -2.39 -10.96 -13.09
N VAL A 256 -3.34 -10.50 -13.92
CA VAL A 256 -3.03 -9.81 -15.18
C VAL A 256 -2.20 -8.55 -14.91
N GLY A 257 -1.03 -8.48 -15.55
CA GLY A 257 -0.07 -7.37 -15.41
C GLY A 257 0.91 -7.51 -14.24
N LYS A 258 0.79 -8.56 -13.41
CA LYS A 258 1.80 -8.86 -12.38
C LYS A 258 2.98 -9.64 -12.99
N ILE A 259 4.15 -9.42 -12.41
CA ILE A 259 5.35 -10.19 -12.75
C ILE A 259 5.19 -11.61 -12.20
N ASN A 260 5.44 -12.62 -13.03
CA ASN A 260 5.44 -14.01 -12.60
C ASN A 260 6.58 -14.24 -11.57
N PRO A 261 6.28 -14.63 -10.32
CA PRO A 261 7.31 -14.82 -9.29
C PRO A 261 8.36 -15.87 -9.65
N SER A 262 7.97 -16.91 -10.39
CA SER A 262 8.86 -17.98 -10.83
C SER A 262 9.84 -17.47 -11.89
N GLU A 263 9.34 -16.71 -12.87
CA GLU A 263 10.17 -16.05 -13.89
C GLU A 263 11.14 -15.06 -13.24
N HIS A 264 10.66 -14.26 -12.29
CA HIS A 264 11.50 -13.31 -11.55
C HIS A 264 12.63 -14.00 -10.78
N LYS A 265 12.31 -15.11 -10.10
CA LYS A 265 13.30 -15.92 -9.37
C LYS A 265 14.31 -16.54 -10.33
N GLN A 266 13.86 -17.08 -11.46
CA GLN A 266 14.74 -17.64 -12.49
C GLN A 266 15.71 -16.58 -13.03
N LEU A 267 15.21 -15.38 -13.35
CA LEU A 267 16.03 -14.27 -13.84
C LEU A 267 17.08 -13.86 -12.81
N LYS A 268 16.71 -13.74 -11.53
CA LYS A 268 17.66 -13.43 -10.45
C LYS A 268 18.74 -14.50 -10.30
N LEU A 269 18.38 -15.77 -10.38
CA LEU A 269 19.34 -16.88 -10.29
C LEU A 269 20.30 -16.90 -11.49
N ALA A 270 19.78 -16.74 -12.71
CA ALA A 270 20.60 -16.70 -13.93
C ALA A 270 21.64 -15.56 -13.88
N ARG A 271 21.24 -14.39 -13.37
CA ARG A 271 22.16 -13.25 -13.18
C ARG A 271 23.17 -13.49 -12.07
N SER A 272 22.74 -14.07 -10.94
CA SER A 272 23.63 -14.41 -9.82
C SER A 272 24.73 -15.39 -10.22
N LEU A 273 24.40 -16.43 -11.00
CA LEU A 273 25.37 -17.40 -11.53
C LEU A 273 26.45 -16.75 -12.40
N THR A 274 26.14 -15.61 -13.03
CA THR A 274 27.06 -14.90 -13.95
C THR A 274 27.93 -13.86 -13.22
N ARG A 275 27.74 -13.62 -11.92
CA ARG A 275 28.45 -12.55 -11.18
C ARG A 275 29.97 -12.75 -11.09
N GLY A 276 30.48 -13.96 -11.26
CA GLY A 276 31.92 -14.27 -11.15
C GLY A 276 32.69 -14.39 -12.48
N ILE A 277 32.00 -14.57 -13.62
CA ILE A 277 32.60 -14.79 -14.93
C ILE A 277 32.06 -13.73 -15.88
N ILE A 278 32.74 -12.59 -15.95
CA ILE A 278 32.36 -11.48 -16.83
C ILE A 278 33.33 -11.43 -17.99
N ASP A 279 32.95 -12.01 -19.12
CA ASP A 279 33.65 -11.82 -20.38
C ASP A 279 33.23 -10.48 -20.99
N ARG A 280 34.12 -9.49 -20.92
CA ARG A 280 33.89 -8.13 -21.44
C ARG A 280 33.89 -8.07 -22.97
N ASP A 281 34.52 -9.04 -23.62
CA ASP A 281 34.68 -9.10 -25.07
C ASP A 281 33.67 -10.04 -25.73
N LEU A 282 32.70 -10.54 -24.95
CA LEU A 282 31.64 -11.41 -25.42
C LEU A 282 30.78 -10.73 -26.50
N LYS A 283 30.79 -11.29 -27.71
CA LYS A 283 30.00 -10.82 -28.85
C LYS A 283 28.79 -11.73 -29.11
N PRO A 284 27.64 -11.17 -29.51
CA PRO A 284 26.46 -11.96 -29.82
C PRO A 284 26.66 -12.83 -31.07
N SER A 285 26.11 -14.03 -31.05
CA SER A 285 25.97 -14.88 -32.24
C SER A 285 25.06 -14.22 -33.28
N SER A 286 25.07 -14.70 -34.54
CA SER A 286 24.20 -14.14 -35.59
C SER A 286 22.71 -14.14 -35.22
N ASN A 287 22.25 -15.19 -34.52
CA ASN A 287 20.85 -15.28 -34.07
C ASN A 287 20.57 -14.32 -32.91
N GLU A 288 21.45 -14.25 -31.91
CA GLU A 288 21.31 -13.31 -30.80
C GLU A 288 21.36 -11.85 -31.30
N GLN A 289 22.22 -11.54 -32.26
CA GLN A 289 22.32 -10.22 -32.86
C GLN A 289 21.03 -9.83 -33.59
N LYS A 290 20.43 -10.74 -34.36
CA LYS A 290 19.10 -10.52 -34.99
C LYS A 290 18.01 -10.27 -33.95
N SER A 291 18.04 -11.01 -32.83
CA SER A 291 17.11 -10.82 -31.72
C SER A 291 17.29 -9.47 -31.04
N ILE A 292 18.52 -9.06 -30.73
CA ILE A 292 18.84 -7.73 -30.18
C ILE A 292 18.32 -6.65 -31.14
N GLN A 293 18.63 -6.75 -32.43
CA GLN A 293 18.17 -5.77 -33.43
C GLN A 293 16.64 -5.69 -33.55
N ARG A 294 15.92 -6.78 -33.30
CA ARG A 294 14.45 -6.77 -33.20
C ARG A 294 14.00 -6.00 -31.95
N ILE A 295 14.63 -6.25 -30.80
CA ILE A 295 14.33 -5.58 -29.53
C ILE A 295 14.58 -4.07 -29.62
N LEU A 296 15.67 -3.64 -30.28
CA LEU A 296 16.00 -2.22 -30.46
C LEU A 296 14.98 -1.44 -31.31
N LYS A 297 14.18 -2.14 -32.12
CA LYS A 297 13.10 -1.56 -32.92
C LYS A 297 11.78 -1.44 -32.16
N TYR A 298 11.68 -1.99 -30.95
CA TYR A 298 10.43 -1.93 -30.19
C TYR A 298 10.09 -0.50 -29.78
N PRO A 299 8.78 -0.15 -29.78
CA PRO A 299 8.34 1.14 -29.28
C PRO A 299 8.59 1.23 -27.76
N PRO A 300 8.79 2.43 -27.21
CA PRO A 300 8.94 2.64 -25.76
C PRO A 300 7.77 2.12 -24.92
N THR A 301 6.58 1.92 -25.46
CA THR A 301 5.44 1.39 -24.72
C THR A 301 5.47 -0.12 -24.53
N ARG A 302 6.31 -0.83 -25.28
CA ARG A 302 6.40 -2.30 -25.19
C ARG A 302 7.25 -2.72 -24.00
N THR A 303 6.72 -3.64 -23.20
CA THR A 303 7.42 -4.30 -22.11
C THR A 303 8.36 -5.38 -22.65
N LEU A 304 9.52 -5.51 -22.01
CA LEU A 304 10.52 -6.54 -22.34
C LEU A 304 10.24 -7.80 -21.51
N SER A 305 10.27 -8.96 -22.15
CA SER A 305 10.21 -10.28 -21.49
C SER A 305 11.47 -10.58 -20.68
N GLY A 306 11.42 -11.55 -19.74
CA GLY A 306 12.57 -11.95 -18.94
C GLY A 306 13.77 -12.37 -19.79
N ASP A 307 13.55 -13.14 -20.85
CA ASP A 307 14.59 -13.60 -21.77
C ASP A 307 15.24 -12.44 -22.55
N GLU A 308 14.42 -11.48 -23.03
CA GLU A 308 14.91 -10.28 -23.71
C GLU A 308 15.76 -9.41 -22.76
N LYS A 309 15.32 -9.26 -21.51
CA LYS A 309 16.10 -8.55 -20.48
C LYS A 309 17.41 -9.26 -20.19
N GLN A 310 17.41 -10.59 -20.09
CA GLN A 310 18.62 -11.37 -19.88
C GLN A 310 19.59 -11.26 -21.06
N LEU A 311 19.08 -11.25 -22.29
CA LEU A 311 19.89 -11.09 -23.49
C LEU A 311 20.61 -9.73 -23.53
N LEU A 312 19.89 -8.65 -23.24
CA LEU A 312 20.48 -7.30 -23.15
C LEU A 312 21.51 -7.21 -22.02
N TRP A 313 21.22 -7.80 -20.86
CA TRP A 313 22.17 -7.86 -19.73
C TRP A 313 23.43 -8.65 -20.09
N LYS A 314 23.30 -9.81 -20.74
CA LYS A 314 24.43 -10.65 -21.16
C LYS A 314 25.41 -9.88 -22.05
N PHE A 315 24.91 -9.15 -23.04
CA PHE A 315 25.71 -8.44 -24.04
C PHE A 315 25.97 -6.96 -23.73
N ARG A 316 25.71 -6.51 -22.50
CA ARG A 316 25.78 -5.11 -22.06
C ARG A 316 27.07 -4.37 -22.43
N PHE A 317 28.23 -5.03 -22.41
CA PHE A 317 29.51 -4.42 -22.79
C PHE A 317 29.62 -4.19 -24.31
N SER A 318 29.14 -5.13 -25.12
CA SER A 318 29.15 -4.99 -26.58
C SER A 318 28.14 -3.95 -27.08
N LEU A 319 27.09 -3.67 -26.30
CA LEU A 319 26.02 -2.73 -26.65
C LEU A 319 26.37 -1.27 -26.36
N THR A 320 27.46 -0.97 -25.64
CA THR A 320 27.80 0.41 -25.25
C THR A 320 28.04 1.34 -26.45
N SER A 321 28.37 0.80 -27.62
CA SER A 321 28.52 1.56 -28.86
C SER A 321 27.20 1.89 -29.56
N GLU A 322 26.10 1.22 -29.20
CA GLU A 322 24.80 1.37 -29.83
C GLU A 322 23.92 2.37 -29.07
N LYS A 323 23.67 3.55 -29.66
CA LYS A 323 22.85 4.62 -29.03
C LYS A 323 21.48 4.14 -28.57
N ARG A 324 20.75 3.51 -29.49
CA ARG A 324 19.35 3.07 -29.30
C ARG A 324 19.20 1.95 -28.26
N ALA A 325 20.31 1.31 -27.87
CA ALA A 325 20.31 0.23 -26.91
C ALA A 325 20.24 0.72 -25.46
N LEU A 326 20.63 1.96 -25.15
CA LEU A 326 20.73 2.43 -23.77
C LEU A 326 19.37 2.38 -23.04
N THR A 327 18.30 2.92 -23.62
CA THR A 327 16.98 2.96 -22.97
C THR A 327 16.44 1.55 -22.71
N LYS A 328 16.68 0.63 -23.65
CA LYS A 328 16.27 -0.78 -23.54
C LYS A 328 17.14 -1.54 -22.53
N PHE A 329 18.44 -1.26 -22.49
CA PHE A 329 19.35 -1.80 -21.49
C PHE A 329 18.94 -1.36 -20.08
N LEU A 330 18.70 -0.07 -19.84
CA LEU A 330 18.31 0.44 -18.52
C LEU A 330 16.97 -0.14 -18.02
N ARG A 331 16.06 -0.49 -18.92
CA ARG A 331 14.81 -1.23 -18.61
C ARG A 331 15.02 -2.70 -18.26
N SER A 332 16.15 -3.27 -18.68
CA SER A 332 16.51 -4.65 -18.35
C SER A 332 17.16 -4.77 -16.96
N VAL A 333 17.69 -3.68 -16.41
CA VAL A 333 18.40 -3.67 -15.12
C VAL A 333 17.44 -3.90 -13.96
N GLU A 334 17.84 -4.75 -13.01
CA GLU A 334 17.12 -4.91 -11.75
C GLU A 334 17.62 -3.88 -10.73
N TRP A 335 16.95 -2.74 -10.64
CA TRP A 335 17.37 -1.62 -9.78
C TRP A 335 17.27 -1.92 -8.27
N SER A 336 16.55 -2.97 -7.87
CA SER A 336 16.54 -3.46 -6.49
C SER A 336 17.85 -4.14 -6.08
N ASP A 337 18.68 -4.56 -7.04
CA ASP A 337 20.00 -5.12 -6.81
C ASP A 337 21.07 -4.03 -6.91
N VAL A 338 21.70 -3.74 -5.77
CA VAL A 338 22.74 -2.70 -5.62
C VAL A 338 23.93 -2.95 -6.56
N GLN A 339 24.32 -4.20 -6.81
CA GLN A 339 25.47 -4.50 -7.65
C GLN A 339 25.16 -4.29 -9.13
N GLU A 340 23.97 -4.72 -9.58
CA GLU A 340 23.53 -4.49 -10.95
C GLU A 340 23.31 -3.00 -11.22
N ALA A 341 22.66 -2.29 -10.30
CA ALA A 341 22.47 -0.85 -10.40
C ALA A 341 23.81 -0.11 -10.52
N LYS A 342 24.80 -0.44 -9.67
CA LYS A 342 26.13 0.17 -9.73
C LYS A 342 26.82 -0.08 -11.07
N GLN A 343 26.78 -1.31 -11.58
CA GLN A 343 27.38 -1.65 -12.88
C GLN A 343 26.66 -0.95 -14.05
N ALA A 344 25.33 -0.86 -14.00
CA ALA A 344 24.56 -0.16 -15.01
C ALA A 344 24.91 1.32 -15.07
N LEU A 345 25.09 1.98 -13.92
CA LEU A 345 25.50 3.38 -13.86
C LEU A 345 26.93 3.60 -14.38
N GLU A 346 27.87 2.70 -14.08
CA GLU A 346 29.23 2.74 -14.63
C GLU A 346 29.22 2.59 -16.17
N LEU A 347 28.45 1.64 -16.69
CA LEU A 347 28.30 1.43 -18.13
C LEU A 347 27.61 2.60 -18.82
N MET A 348 26.59 3.20 -18.20
CA MET A 348 25.92 4.39 -18.71
C MET A 348 26.90 5.56 -18.87
N GLY A 349 27.87 5.72 -17.95
CA GLY A 349 28.92 6.72 -18.07
C GLY A 349 29.89 6.49 -19.24
N ARG A 350 30.00 5.25 -19.74
CA ARG A 350 30.82 4.86 -20.88
C ARG A 350 30.02 4.68 -22.18
N TRP A 351 28.69 4.76 -22.10
CA TRP A 351 27.82 4.56 -23.24
C TRP A 351 27.99 5.71 -24.23
N VAL A 352 27.88 5.39 -25.52
CA VAL A 352 27.82 6.42 -26.55
C VAL A 352 26.61 7.32 -26.28
N MET A 353 26.81 8.63 -26.37
CA MET A 353 25.75 9.62 -26.09
C MET A 353 24.55 9.39 -27.00
N ILE A 354 23.38 9.31 -26.36
CA ILE A 354 22.09 9.13 -27.04
C ILE A 354 21.57 10.44 -27.63
N ASP A 355 20.52 10.32 -28.45
CA ASP A 355 19.86 11.46 -29.06
C ASP A 355 18.79 12.05 -28.10
N VAL A 356 18.38 13.30 -28.34
CA VAL A 356 17.46 14.05 -27.45
C VAL A 356 16.13 13.31 -27.27
N CYS A 357 15.56 12.77 -28.34
CA CYS A 357 14.32 11.98 -28.30
C CYS A 357 14.42 10.77 -27.36
N ASP A 358 15.55 10.05 -27.37
CA ASP A 358 15.76 8.90 -26.48
C ASP A 358 15.96 9.35 -25.02
N ALA A 359 16.53 10.54 -24.79
CA ALA A 359 16.67 11.12 -23.45
C ALA A 359 15.32 11.49 -22.83
N LEU A 360 14.32 11.89 -23.63
CA LEU A 360 12.96 12.11 -23.15
C LEU A 360 12.34 10.82 -22.58
N GLU A 361 12.64 9.64 -23.17
CA GLU A 361 12.20 8.35 -22.64
C GLU A 361 12.73 8.12 -21.21
N LEU A 362 13.96 8.56 -20.92
CA LEU A 362 14.62 8.41 -19.61
C LEU A 362 14.02 9.30 -18.51
N LEU A 363 13.17 10.28 -18.86
CA LEU A 363 12.45 11.12 -17.90
C LEU A 363 11.04 10.60 -17.57
N SER A 364 10.61 9.53 -18.25
CA SER A 364 9.33 8.85 -18.01
C SER A 364 9.27 8.22 -16.59
N PRO A 365 8.06 7.90 -16.08
CA PRO A 365 7.90 7.26 -14.75
C PRO A 365 8.54 5.87 -14.64
N VAL A 366 8.96 5.28 -15.76
CA VAL A 366 9.66 3.98 -15.78
C VAL A 366 11.04 4.08 -15.13
N PHE A 367 11.67 5.26 -15.17
CA PHE A 367 13.03 5.48 -14.67
C PHE A 367 13.00 6.41 -13.45
N GLU A 368 13.17 5.80 -12.27
CA GLU A 368 13.17 6.54 -11.01
C GLU A 368 14.57 6.92 -10.50
N SER A 369 15.64 6.35 -11.06
CA SER A 369 17.02 6.65 -10.64
C SER A 369 17.39 8.09 -10.97
N GLU A 370 17.85 8.83 -9.95
CA GLU A 370 18.27 10.23 -10.11
C GLU A 370 19.47 10.38 -11.03
N GLU A 371 20.37 9.39 -11.06
CA GLU A 371 21.54 9.36 -11.92
C GLU A 371 21.16 9.18 -13.39
N VAL A 372 20.18 8.33 -13.68
CA VAL A 372 19.62 8.14 -15.03
C VAL A 372 18.95 9.42 -15.52
N ARG A 373 18.08 10.02 -14.69
CA ARG A 373 17.42 11.30 -15.01
C ARG A 373 18.42 12.42 -15.19
N ALA A 374 19.49 12.44 -14.40
CA ALA A 374 20.57 13.41 -14.56
C ALA A 374 21.37 13.22 -15.85
N TYR A 375 21.60 11.98 -16.27
CA TYR A 375 22.18 11.71 -17.58
C TYR A 375 21.27 12.25 -18.70
N ALA A 376 19.96 12.05 -18.59
CA ALA A 376 19.00 12.61 -19.55
C ALA A 376 19.09 14.14 -19.62
N VAL A 377 19.16 14.83 -18.48
CA VAL A 377 19.35 16.29 -18.43
C VAL A 377 20.68 16.72 -19.09
N ARG A 378 21.77 15.97 -18.89
CA ARG A 378 23.05 16.25 -19.58
C ARG A 378 22.94 16.11 -21.10
N VAL A 379 22.13 15.18 -21.61
CA VAL A 379 21.87 15.06 -23.04
C VAL A 379 21.05 16.26 -23.53
N LEU A 380 20.00 16.63 -22.80
CA LEU A 380 19.12 17.77 -23.12
C LEU A 380 19.85 19.12 -23.13
N GLN A 381 20.92 19.27 -22.33
CA GLN A 381 21.75 20.48 -22.32
C GLN A 381 22.43 20.79 -23.67
N ARG A 382 22.48 19.81 -24.58
CA ARG A 382 23.06 19.99 -25.92
C ARG A 382 22.04 20.47 -26.96
N ALA A 383 20.75 20.37 -26.67
CA ALA A 383 19.69 20.86 -27.54
C ALA A 383 19.70 22.40 -27.55
N ASP A 384 19.47 22.98 -28.72
CA ASP A 384 19.25 24.42 -28.85
C ASP A 384 17.89 24.82 -28.27
N ASP A 385 17.62 26.13 -28.22
CA ASP A 385 16.40 26.66 -27.61
C ASP A 385 15.15 26.28 -28.41
N GLU A 386 15.27 26.21 -29.73
CA GLU A 386 14.19 25.89 -30.68
C GLU A 386 13.77 24.42 -30.55
N GLU A 387 14.73 23.49 -30.57
CA GLU A 387 14.49 22.06 -30.33
C GLU A 387 13.94 21.83 -28.92
N LEU A 388 14.49 22.52 -27.91
CA LEU A 388 14.01 22.41 -26.53
C LEU A 388 12.56 22.88 -26.39
N GLN A 389 12.18 23.95 -27.08
CA GLN A 389 10.81 24.48 -27.08
C GLN A 389 9.81 23.46 -27.62
N CYS A 390 10.17 22.68 -28.65
CA CYS A 390 9.31 21.62 -29.20
C CYS A 390 8.94 20.54 -28.15
N TYR A 391 9.77 20.35 -27.13
CA TYR A 391 9.59 19.34 -26.09
C TYR A 391 9.25 19.94 -24.71
N LEU A 392 9.15 21.27 -24.60
CA LEU A 392 9.05 21.96 -23.32
C LEU A 392 7.84 21.49 -22.50
N LEU A 393 6.70 21.28 -23.15
CA LEU A 393 5.50 20.75 -22.47
C LEU A 393 5.79 19.38 -21.84
N GLN A 394 6.37 18.46 -22.61
CA GLN A 394 6.71 17.11 -22.13
C GLN A 394 7.74 17.14 -21.00
N LEU A 395 8.66 18.11 -21.02
CA LEU A 395 9.65 18.32 -19.95
C LEU A 395 9.02 18.87 -18.68
N VAL A 396 8.06 19.79 -18.79
CA VAL A 396 7.29 20.28 -17.63
C VAL A 396 6.48 19.14 -17.03
N GLU A 397 5.84 18.33 -17.85
CA GLU A 397 5.11 17.13 -17.42
C GLU A 397 6.01 16.12 -16.70
N ALA A 398 7.26 15.97 -17.15
CA ALA A 398 8.22 15.08 -16.51
C ALA A 398 8.62 15.51 -15.08
N LEU A 399 8.43 16.78 -14.70
CA LEU A 399 8.67 17.27 -13.34
C LEU A 399 7.80 16.55 -12.29
N ARG A 400 6.63 16.01 -12.69
CA ARG A 400 5.74 15.24 -11.81
C ARG A 400 6.36 13.95 -11.31
N PHE A 401 7.36 13.43 -12.02
CA PHE A 401 8.02 12.16 -11.71
C PHE A 401 9.38 12.36 -11.01
N GLU A 402 9.73 13.60 -10.66
CA GLU A 402 10.96 13.89 -9.93
C GLU A 402 10.85 13.53 -8.45
N ARG A 403 11.92 12.99 -7.87
CA ARG A 403 11.96 12.66 -6.43
C ARG A 403 12.15 13.90 -5.54
N SER A 404 12.76 14.95 -6.10
CA SER A 404 13.08 16.18 -5.39
C SER A 404 12.41 17.38 -6.06
N GLU A 405 11.86 18.29 -5.25
CA GLU A 405 11.28 19.56 -5.71
C GLU A 405 12.29 20.43 -6.48
N LYS A 406 13.56 20.37 -6.08
CA LYS A 406 14.66 21.12 -6.73
C LYS A 406 15.51 20.20 -7.60
N SER A 407 14.86 19.42 -8.46
CA SER A 407 15.51 18.45 -9.34
C SER A 407 16.47 19.10 -10.34
N ARG A 408 17.37 18.28 -10.92
CA ARG A 408 18.26 18.72 -12.00
C ARG A 408 17.48 19.19 -13.24
N LEU A 409 16.35 18.57 -13.53
CA LEU A 409 15.47 18.97 -14.63
C LEU A 409 14.86 20.35 -14.37
N SER A 410 14.33 20.60 -13.17
CA SER A 410 13.77 21.91 -12.78
C SER A 410 14.84 23.01 -12.89
N GLN A 411 16.04 22.77 -12.36
CA GLN A 411 17.15 23.72 -12.43
C GLN A 411 17.59 24.00 -13.87
N PHE A 412 17.66 22.95 -14.70
CA PHE A 412 17.99 23.07 -16.11
C PHE A 412 16.98 23.92 -16.88
N LEU A 413 15.68 23.62 -16.73
CA LEU A 413 14.62 24.37 -17.40
C LEU A 413 14.68 25.85 -17.00
N VAL A 414 14.80 26.15 -15.70
CA VAL A 414 14.91 27.52 -15.23
C VAL A 414 16.18 28.21 -15.72
N GLU A 415 17.31 27.51 -15.75
CA GLU A 415 18.57 28.08 -16.25
C GLU A 415 18.45 28.47 -17.73
N ARG A 416 17.89 27.59 -18.57
CA ARG A 416 17.69 27.87 -20.01
C ARG A 416 16.68 29.00 -20.20
N SER A 417 15.53 28.94 -19.54
CA SER A 417 14.51 29.98 -19.58
C SER A 417 15.02 31.34 -19.09
N SER A 418 15.92 31.41 -18.11
CA SER A 418 16.47 32.69 -17.64
C SER A 418 17.32 33.42 -18.69
N ARG A 419 17.76 32.72 -19.74
CA ARG A 419 18.54 33.29 -20.86
C ARG A 419 17.70 33.54 -22.11
N ASN A 420 16.47 33.03 -22.14
CA ASN A 420 15.55 33.16 -23.28
C ASN A 420 14.14 33.48 -22.78
N ILE A 421 13.68 34.70 -23.08
CA ILE A 421 12.39 35.22 -22.62
C ILE A 421 11.19 34.42 -23.15
N GLU A 422 11.28 33.88 -24.36
CA GLU A 422 10.20 33.07 -24.95
C GLU A 422 10.05 31.77 -24.17
N LEU A 423 11.16 31.08 -23.90
CA LEU A 423 11.19 29.90 -23.04
C LEU A 423 10.74 30.22 -21.61
N ALA A 424 11.05 31.39 -21.06
CA ALA A 424 10.56 31.81 -19.75
C ALA A 424 9.05 32.02 -19.74
N SER A 425 8.49 32.64 -20.79
CA SER A 425 7.06 32.83 -20.92
C SER A 425 6.33 31.49 -21.01
N PHE A 426 6.75 30.59 -21.91
CA PHE A 426 6.14 29.27 -22.03
C PHE A 426 6.26 28.42 -20.75
N LEU A 427 7.46 28.38 -20.15
CA LEU A 427 7.68 27.62 -18.92
C LEU A 427 6.78 28.12 -17.79
N ARG A 428 6.68 29.45 -17.61
CA ARG A 428 5.79 30.05 -16.62
C ARG A 428 4.35 29.61 -16.85
N TRP A 429 3.85 29.74 -18.08
CA TRP A 429 2.48 29.37 -18.41
C TRP A 429 2.17 27.89 -18.15
N TYR A 430 3.02 26.98 -18.60
CA TYR A 430 2.82 25.56 -18.37
C TYR A 430 2.82 25.23 -16.89
N VAL A 431 3.77 25.77 -16.12
CA VAL A 431 3.82 25.53 -14.67
C VAL A 431 2.63 26.17 -13.96
N THR A 432 2.20 27.38 -14.32
CA THR A 432 1.07 28.07 -13.67
C THR A 432 -0.25 27.33 -13.87
N VAL A 433 -0.50 26.78 -15.07
CA VAL A 433 -1.71 25.97 -15.33
C VAL A 433 -1.77 24.74 -14.43
N GLU A 434 -0.62 24.11 -14.21
CA GLU A 434 -0.48 22.92 -13.36
C GLU A 434 -0.64 23.20 -11.85
N LEU A 435 -0.52 24.46 -11.41
CA LEU A 435 -0.75 24.84 -10.01
C LEU A 435 -2.23 24.76 -9.60
N GLY A 436 -3.15 24.62 -10.54
CA GLY A 436 -4.59 24.46 -10.26
C GLY A 436 -4.97 23.10 -9.65
N GLU A 437 -4.11 22.08 -9.77
CA GLU A 437 -4.38 20.71 -9.32
C GLU A 437 -3.74 20.42 -7.95
N PRO A 438 -4.50 19.98 -6.92
CA PRO A 438 -4.06 19.99 -5.51
C PRO A 438 -3.07 18.89 -5.09
N VAL A 439 -2.87 17.83 -5.89
CA VAL A 439 -2.13 16.62 -5.44
C VAL A 439 -0.65 16.63 -5.84
N LEU A 440 -0.29 17.27 -6.96
CA LEU A 440 1.07 17.27 -7.55
C LEU A 440 1.73 18.66 -7.53
N THR A 441 1.14 19.61 -6.82
CA THR A 441 1.44 21.04 -6.87
C THR A 441 2.87 21.40 -6.43
N LYS A 442 3.53 20.57 -5.62
CA LYS A 442 4.80 20.94 -4.98
C LYS A 442 5.97 21.13 -5.95
N HIS A 443 6.14 20.22 -6.92
CA HIS A 443 7.24 20.30 -7.89
C HIS A 443 7.07 21.50 -8.83
N PHE A 444 5.82 21.75 -9.27
CA PHE A 444 5.47 22.90 -10.09
C PHE A 444 5.66 24.21 -9.33
N TYR A 445 5.18 24.28 -8.08
CA TYR A 445 5.33 25.48 -7.25
C TYR A 445 6.81 25.81 -7.02
N SER A 446 7.62 24.81 -6.68
CA SER A 446 9.06 25.01 -6.49
C SER A 446 9.73 25.51 -7.76
N THR A 447 9.39 24.93 -8.93
CA THR A 447 9.93 25.36 -10.22
C THR A 447 9.52 26.81 -10.55
N HIS A 448 8.25 27.17 -10.31
CA HIS A 448 7.76 28.54 -10.47
C HIS A 448 8.52 29.53 -9.57
N GLU A 449 8.70 29.19 -8.30
CA GLU A 449 9.43 30.02 -7.33
C GLU A 449 10.91 30.20 -7.73
N ILE A 450 11.57 29.14 -8.21
CA ILE A 450 12.95 29.22 -8.69
C ILE A 450 13.03 30.09 -9.95
N LEU A 451 12.08 29.97 -10.88
CA LEU A 451 11.99 30.80 -12.07
C LEU A 451 11.83 32.27 -11.72
N GLU A 452 10.87 32.60 -10.85
CA GLU A 452 10.64 33.97 -10.38
C GLU A 452 11.91 34.58 -9.78
N LYS A 453 12.55 33.86 -8.85
CA LYS A 453 13.78 34.31 -8.19
C LYS A 453 14.93 34.51 -9.17
N ARG A 454 15.03 33.69 -10.22
CA ARG A 454 16.09 33.79 -11.23
C ARG A 454 15.84 34.95 -12.18
N VAL A 455 14.63 35.11 -12.69
CA VAL A 455 14.27 36.19 -13.63
C VAL A 455 14.38 37.55 -12.94
N LYS A 456 13.88 37.71 -11.71
CA LYS A 456 14.00 38.97 -10.95
C LYS A 456 15.44 39.36 -10.61
N LYS A 457 16.37 38.40 -10.58
CA LYS A 457 17.79 38.65 -10.29
C LYS A 457 18.63 38.92 -11.54
N LEU A 458 18.05 38.90 -12.73
CA LEU A 458 18.76 39.24 -13.96
C LEU A 458 19.20 40.71 -13.87
N ALA A 459 20.48 40.96 -14.19
CA ALA A 459 20.99 42.31 -14.28
C ALA A 459 20.25 43.07 -15.39
N PRO A 460 20.07 44.40 -15.25
CA PRO A 460 19.47 45.20 -16.30
C PRO A 460 20.26 45.00 -17.60
N THR A 461 19.54 44.69 -18.68
CA THR A 461 20.15 44.55 -20.01
C THR A 461 20.73 45.88 -20.49
N GLU A 462 21.53 45.87 -21.55
CA GLU A 462 22.10 47.10 -22.16
C GLU A 462 21.03 48.14 -22.57
N TYR A 463 19.77 47.71 -22.66
CA TYR A 463 18.59 48.55 -22.94
C TYR A 463 17.82 49.00 -21.69
N GLY A 464 18.29 48.69 -20.48
CA GLY A 464 17.72 49.17 -19.21
C GLY A 464 16.51 48.40 -18.69
N GLU A 465 16.13 47.26 -19.28
CA GLU A 465 15.04 46.43 -18.76
C GLU A 465 15.52 45.65 -17.51
N ASP A 466 14.98 46.00 -16.34
CA ASP A 466 15.14 45.27 -15.08
C ASP A 466 14.39 43.93 -15.14
N GLY A 467 15.00 42.85 -14.66
CA GLY A 467 14.38 41.54 -14.54
C GLY A 467 13.09 41.54 -13.70
N SER A 468 12.94 42.52 -12.79
CA SER A 468 11.69 42.74 -12.05
C SER A 468 10.54 43.21 -12.94
N ILE A 469 10.82 44.14 -13.86
CA ILE A 469 9.83 44.64 -14.85
C ILE A 469 9.47 43.52 -15.82
N LEU A 470 10.46 42.74 -16.25
CA LEU A 470 10.24 41.58 -17.11
C LEU A 470 9.31 40.55 -16.47
N TRP A 471 9.55 40.20 -15.21
CA TRP A 471 8.68 39.29 -14.47
C TRP A 471 7.28 39.88 -14.30
N GLN A 472 7.17 41.17 -14.00
CA GLN A 472 5.88 41.85 -13.88
C GLN A 472 5.10 41.81 -15.19
N SER A 473 5.74 42.07 -16.32
CA SER A 473 5.13 41.95 -17.66
C SER A 473 4.59 40.54 -17.92
N LEU A 474 5.35 39.50 -17.56
CA LEU A 474 4.89 38.11 -17.65
C LEU A 474 3.68 37.83 -16.72
N VAL A 475 3.68 38.38 -15.50
CA VAL A 475 2.56 38.24 -14.56
C VAL A 475 1.30 38.93 -15.07
N CYS A 476 1.43 40.12 -15.67
CA CYS A 476 0.32 40.84 -16.30
C CYS A 476 -0.34 40.04 -17.43
N GLN A 477 0.38 39.15 -18.12
CA GLN A 477 -0.23 38.24 -19.10
C GLN A 477 -1.31 37.35 -18.46
N THR A 478 -1.16 36.95 -17.20
CA THR A 478 -2.15 36.11 -16.50
C THR A 478 -3.44 36.86 -16.24
N GLU A 479 -3.35 38.11 -15.81
CA GLU A 479 -4.51 38.98 -15.61
C GLU A 479 -5.23 39.24 -16.93
N LEU A 480 -4.47 39.59 -17.98
CA LEU A 480 -4.99 39.77 -19.34
C LEU A 480 -5.79 38.54 -19.83
N VAL A 481 -5.24 37.33 -19.68
CA VAL A 481 -5.93 36.09 -20.09
C VAL A 481 -7.15 35.81 -19.21
N ALA A 482 -7.10 36.10 -17.91
CA ALA A 482 -8.25 35.92 -17.02
C ALA A 482 -9.41 36.87 -17.39
N GLN A 483 -9.10 38.12 -17.74
CA GLN A 483 -10.06 39.11 -18.21
C GLN A 483 -10.69 38.68 -19.55
N LEU A 484 -9.87 38.24 -20.52
CA LEU A 484 -10.34 37.70 -21.79
C LEU A 484 -11.21 36.44 -21.61
N GLY A 485 -10.83 35.56 -20.67
CA GLY A 485 -11.62 34.38 -20.31
C GLY A 485 -12.98 34.76 -19.72
N THR A 486 -13.05 35.82 -18.92
CA THR A 486 -14.29 36.35 -18.35
C THR A 486 -15.19 36.94 -19.44
N ILE A 487 -14.64 37.76 -20.36
CA ILE A 487 -15.37 38.27 -21.52
C ILE A 487 -15.98 37.12 -22.34
N THR A 488 -15.15 36.11 -22.64
CA THR A 488 -15.57 34.96 -23.46
C THR A 488 -16.72 34.20 -22.81
N ARG A 489 -16.67 34.02 -21.48
CA ARG A 489 -17.73 33.36 -20.71
C ARG A 489 -19.02 34.17 -20.68
N GLU A 490 -18.93 35.48 -20.47
CA GLU A 490 -20.10 36.36 -20.44
C GLU A 490 -20.77 36.48 -21.81
N VAL A 491 -19.99 36.66 -22.88
CA VAL A 491 -20.51 36.68 -24.26
C VAL A 491 -21.09 35.33 -24.65
N GLY A 492 -20.47 34.23 -24.21
CA GLY A 492 -20.97 32.87 -24.38
C GLY A 492 -22.30 32.61 -23.68
N ALA A 493 -22.52 33.22 -22.51
CA ALA A 493 -23.76 33.08 -21.73
C ALA A 493 -24.97 33.83 -22.34
N VAL A 494 -24.74 34.82 -23.21
CA VAL A 494 -25.83 35.55 -23.88
C VAL A 494 -26.53 34.64 -24.89
N ARG A 495 -27.83 34.43 -24.68
CA ARG A 495 -28.72 33.76 -25.65
C ARG A 495 -29.25 34.79 -26.65
N GLY A 496 -29.18 34.49 -27.95
CA GLY A 496 -29.75 35.35 -28.99
C GLY A 496 -28.89 35.44 -30.25
N SER A 497 -29.23 36.42 -31.11
CA SER A 497 -28.54 36.68 -32.37
C SER A 497 -27.10 37.15 -32.18
N THR A 498 -26.28 36.96 -33.21
CA THR A 498 -24.88 37.43 -33.25
C THR A 498 -24.77 38.93 -32.93
N GLN A 499 -25.73 39.74 -33.37
CA GLN A 499 -25.76 41.18 -33.10
C GLN A 499 -25.80 41.50 -31.60
N LYS A 500 -26.63 40.80 -30.83
CA LYS A 500 -26.73 40.97 -29.37
C LYS A 500 -25.44 40.57 -28.66
N LYS A 501 -24.75 39.54 -29.17
CA LYS A 501 -23.44 39.12 -28.65
C LYS A 501 -22.36 40.17 -28.95
N ILE A 502 -22.37 40.78 -30.14
CA ILE A 502 -21.46 41.87 -30.51
C ILE A 502 -21.70 43.11 -29.64
N GLU A 503 -22.96 43.49 -29.41
CA GLU A 503 -23.30 44.61 -28.53
C GLU A 503 -22.82 44.37 -27.10
N LYS A 504 -23.04 43.16 -26.56
CA LYS A 504 -22.51 42.78 -25.23
C LYS A 504 -20.99 42.84 -25.19
N LEU A 505 -20.29 42.33 -26.21
CA LEU A 505 -18.83 42.39 -26.28
C LEU A 505 -18.32 43.85 -26.26
N ARG A 506 -18.92 44.73 -27.07
CA ARG A 506 -18.58 46.16 -27.11
C ARG A 506 -18.82 46.82 -25.75
N GLN A 507 -19.94 46.50 -25.10
CA GLN A 507 -20.25 46.99 -23.76
C GLN A 507 -19.17 46.57 -22.76
N LEU A 508 -18.79 45.29 -22.73
CA LEU A 508 -17.79 44.76 -21.79
C LEU A 508 -16.40 45.39 -21.97
N LEU A 509 -15.96 45.54 -23.22
CA LEU A 509 -14.70 46.20 -23.54
C LEU A 509 -14.69 47.69 -23.16
N SER A 510 -15.86 48.35 -23.21
CA SER A 510 -15.98 49.77 -22.88
C SER A 510 -16.16 50.06 -21.38
N SER A 511 -16.68 49.13 -20.58
CA SER A 511 -17.12 49.41 -19.20
C SER A 511 -16.28 48.75 -18.11
N LEU A 512 -16.01 47.45 -18.21
CA LEU A 512 -15.41 46.66 -17.12
C LEU A 512 -13.91 46.42 -17.34
N LEU A 513 -13.45 46.54 -18.58
CA LEU A 513 -12.11 46.10 -19.01
C LEU A 513 -11.49 47.12 -19.97
N SER A 514 -11.69 48.41 -19.72
CA SER A 514 -11.09 49.50 -20.52
C SER A 514 -9.56 49.46 -20.51
N GLU A 515 -8.96 48.86 -19.48
CA GLU A 515 -7.52 48.61 -19.37
C GLU A 515 -6.98 47.70 -20.51
N LEU A 516 -7.84 46.89 -21.15
CA LEU A 516 -7.48 46.12 -22.34
C LEU A 516 -7.35 46.98 -23.61
N THR A 517 -7.89 48.19 -23.59
CA THR A 517 -7.81 49.14 -24.71
C THR A 517 -6.60 50.06 -24.62
N TYR A 518 -5.98 50.16 -23.44
CA TYR A 518 -4.80 50.99 -23.19
C TYR A 518 -3.89 50.32 -22.15
N PHE A 519 -2.75 49.81 -22.62
CA PHE A 519 -1.72 49.24 -21.74
C PHE A 519 -0.71 50.34 -21.36
N GLU A 520 -0.51 50.59 -20.06
CA GLU A 520 0.50 51.55 -19.58
C GLU A 520 1.93 51.13 -19.95
N GLU A 521 2.19 49.82 -19.99
CA GLU A 521 3.43 49.22 -20.47
C GLU A 521 3.14 48.09 -21.47
N PRO A 522 3.95 47.89 -22.52
CA PRO A 522 3.73 46.85 -23.50
C PRO A 522 3.78 45.45 -22.84
N VAL A 523 2.64 44.75 -22.86
CA VAL A 523 2.57 43.34 -22.45
C VAL A 523 3.18 42.50 -23.57
N ARG A 524 4.22 41.73 -23.27
CA ARG A 524 4.85 40.84 -24.25
C ARG A 524 3.83 39.81 -24.76
N SER A 525 3.83 39.55 -26.07
CA SER A 525 2.93 38.56 -26.68
C SER A 525 3.14 37.17 -26.07
N LEU A 526 2.04 36.46 -25.83
CA LEU A 526 2.01 35.02 -25.53
C LEU A 526 2.53 34.16 -26.69
N LEU A 527 2.45 34.71 -27.91
CA LEU A 527 2.90 34.12 -29.15
C LEU A 527 4.02 35.01 -29.66
N ALA A 528 5.23 34.85 -29.13
CA ALA A 528 6.39 35.42 -29.78
C ALA A 528 6.67 34.57 -31.03
N GLN A 529 6.45 35.17 -32.20
CA GLN A 529 6.81 34.69 -33.54
C GLN A 529 6.14 33.41 -34.07
N VAL A 530 4.90 33.55 -34.55
CA VAL A 530 4.52 32.95 -35.84
C VAL A 530 3.76 34.03 -36.63
N PHE A 531 4.51 34.87 -37.34
CA PHE A 531 4.30 35.36 -38.71
C PHE A 531 5.23 36.54 -38.99
#